data_AF-A0A6J6T762-F1
#
_entry.id   AF-A0A6J6T762-F1
#
_cell.length_a   1.000
_cell.length_b   1.000
_cell.length_c   1.000
_cell.angle_alpha   90.00
_cell.angle_beta   90.00
_cell.angle_gamma   90.00
#
_symmetry.space_group_name_H-M   'P 1'
#
loop_
_entity.id
_entity.type
_entity.pdbx_description
1 polymer ?
#
loop_
_entity_poly.entity_id
_entity_poly.type
_entity_poly.pdbx_seq_one_letter_code
_entity_poly.pdbx_strand_id
1 'polypeptide(L)'
;MSVDSPLTIADARELVNAALAQDSTLMPDTRKVRGTEIERFWRHLGHNGVRLIAAATPEITEEFTQGAARSGTSWAVPAGSTQKNRRAAVRYAFEVLRGVGFLVGDPTLDLDVAGALARRAKPLTDTIIRRLQAAAPHELVASRRAVVLALAEAGATNTEITRVAAADFDLAAGTVSLPGGTRIDPRTNKLTKWGQQVLGDITADCADRSVALVLISAKSAASTVSNTLGDLSKVAAIRPRVTVDDIRAWRARRLFEHSKSIEDVARFLGTRSLDIAAGVVGYHWRTSA
;
A
#
# COMPACT_ATOMS: atom_id res chain seq x y z
N MET A 1 -0.82 27.55 29.63
CA MET A 1 -2.12 27.99 29.08
C MET A 1 -3.18 27.69 30.13
N SER A 2 -4.00 28.67 30.51
CA SER A 2 -5.13 28.43 31.42
C SER A 2 -6.18 27.58 30.70
N VAL A 3 -6.79 26.62 31.41
CA VAL A 3 -7.77 25.64 30.89
C VAL A 3 -9.06 26.32 30.41
N ASP A 4 -9.27 27.61 30.72
CA ASP A 4 -10.47 28.39 30.39
C ASP A 4 -10.39 29.20 29.08
N SER A 5 -9.25 29.22 28.38
CA SER A 5 -9.16 29.92 27.09
C SER A 5 -9.61 29.01 25.93
N PRO A 6 -10.51 29.48 25.05
CA PRO A 6 -11.01 28.65 23.95
C PRO A 6 -9.86 28.29 23.00
N LEU A 7 -9.64 26.99 22.79
CA LEU A 7 -8.51 26.49 22.01
C LEU A 7 -8.65 26.88 20.53
N THR A 8 -7.72 27.70 20.05
CA THR A 8 -7.68 28.10 18.63
C THR A 8 -7.15 26.97 17.76
N ILE A 9 -7.44 27.02 16.45
CA ILE A 9 -6.85 26.06 15.50
C ILE A 9 -5.31 26.16 15.48
N ALA A 10 -4.74 27.35 15.65
CA ALA A 10 -3.30 27.54 15.63
C ALA A 10 -2.63 26.81 16.81
N ASP A 11 -3.17 26.99 18.01
CA ASP A 11 -2.68 26.33 19.22
C ASP A 11 -2.90 24.81 19.14
N ALA A 12 -4.08 24.36 18.70
CA ALA A 12 -4.37 22.95 18.50
C ALA A 12 -3.40 22.30 17.51
N ARG A 13 -3.10 22.99 16.42
CA ARG A 13 -2.14 22.55 15.39
C ARG A 13 -0.75 22.38 15.97
N GLU A 14 -0.26 23.33 16.76
CA GLU A 14 1.06 23.25 17.38
C GLU A 14 1.16 22.04 18.33
N LEU A 15 0.18 21.89 19.22
CA LEU A 15 0.12 20.77 20.17
C LEU A 15 0.08 19.41 19.48
N VAL A 16 -0.79 19.26 18.48
CA VAL A 16 -0.94 17.99 17.75
C VAL A 16 0.32 17.66 16.94
N ASN A 17 0.95 18.66 16.31
CA ASN A 17 2.18 18.44 15.56
C ASN A 17 3.35 18.06 16.48
N ALA A 18 3.46 18.67 17.66
CA ALA A 18 4.46 18.32 18.66
C ALA A 18 4.27 16.88 19.15
N ALA A 19 3.03 16.49 19.49
CA ALA A 19 2.70 15.13 19.90
C ALA A 19 3.00 14.11 18.80
N LEU A 20 2.58 14.38 17.56
CA LEU A 20 2.82 13.50 16.42
C LEU A 20 4.31 13.29 16.15
N ALA A 21 5.13 14.34 16.30
CA ALA A 21 6.57 14.26 16.12
C ALA A 21 7.25 13.34 17.14
N GLN A 22 6.73 13.32 18.38
CA GLN A 22 7.27 12.53 19.49
C GLN A 22 6.69 11.10 19.57
N ASP A 23 5.59 10.83 18.87
CA ASP A 23 4.89 9.53 18.93
C ASP A 23 5.69 8.40 18.27
N SER A 24 6.50 7.72 19.07
CA SER A 24 7.33 6.57 18.68
C SER A 24 6.53 5.30 18.41
N THR A 25 5.25 5.25 18.76
CA THR A 25 4.38 4.08 18.49
C THR A 25 4.00 4.00 17.01
N LEU A 26 4.04 5.13 16.30
CA LEU A 26 3.74 5.21 14.88
C LEU A 26 5.00 4.99 14.03
N MET A 27 4.86 4.12 13.02
CA MET A 27 5.89 3.96 11.99
C MET A 27 6.15 5.27 11.23
N PRO A 28 7.39 5.54 10.77
CA PRO A 28 7.74 6.80 10.12
C PRO A 28 6.83 7.18 8.94
N ASP A 29 6.50 6.23 8.07
CA ASP A 29 5.60 6.46 6.93
C ASP A 29 4.16 6.77 7.37
N THR A 30 3.70 6.10 8.43
CA THR A 30 2.36 6.34 8.99
C THR A 30 2.29 7.72 9.63
N ARG A 31 3.31 8.11 10.38
CA ARG A 31 3.44 9.45 10.97
C ARG A 31 3.42 10.53 9.90
N LYS A 32 4.17 10.34 8.81
CA LYS A 32 4.22 11.27 7.67
C LYS A 32 2.87 11.43 6.98
N VAL A 33 2.21 10.32 6.65
CA VAL A 33 0.88 10.34 6.00
C VAL A 33 -0.14 11.00 6.93
N ARG A 34 -0.15 10.63 8.21
CA ARG A 34 -1.06 11.19 9.20
C ARG A 34 -0.86 12.70 9.38
N GLY A 35 0.38 13.16 9.52
CA GLY A 35 0.69 14.59 9.62
C GLY A 35 0.27 15.37 8.38
N THR A 36 0.43 14.79 7.19
CA THR A 36 -0.02 15.42 5.94
C THR A 36 -1.54 15.61 5.91
N GLU A 37 -2.31 14.62 6.35
CA GLU A 37 -3.78 14.72 6.39
C GLU A 37 -4.27 15.63 7.52
N ILE A 38 -3.63 15.64 8.68
CA ILE A 38 -3.89 16.59 9.77
C ILE A 38 -3.70 18.04 9.28
N GLU A 39 -2.61 18.32 8.57
CA GLU A 39 -2.32 19.63 7.99
C GLU A 39 -3.30 20.04 6.88
N ARG A 40 -3.87 19.07 6.16
CA ARG A 40 -4.95 19.33 5.19
C ARG A 40 -6.25 19.64 5.91
N PHE A 41 -6.54 18.94 7.00
CA PHE A 41 -7.72 19.19 7.81
C PHE A 41 -7.71 20.57 8.45
N TRP A 42 -6.59 21.02 9.03
CA TRP A 42 -6.46 22.38 9.57
C TRP A 42 -6.73 23.48 8.54
N ARG A 43 -6.20 23.30 7.32
CA ARG A 43 -6.50 24.23 6.22
C ARG A 43 -7.95 24.18 5.79
N HIS A 44 -8.56 22.99 5.78
CA HIS A 44 -9.98 22.83 5.46
C HIS A 44 -10.87 23.54 6.49
N LEU A 45 -10.60 23.39 7.79
CA LEU A 45 -11.28 24.15 8.84
C LEU A 45 -11.14 25.66 8.64
N GLY A 46 -9.92 26.13 8.34
CA GLY A 46 -9.67 27.56 8.09
C GLY A 46 -10.41 28.10 6.86
N HIS A 47 -10.51 27.33 5.76
CA HIS A 47 -11.30 27.71 4.58
C HIS A 47 -12.81 27.78 4.89
N ASN A 48 -13.29 26.95 5.81
CA ASN A 48 -14.67 26.97 6.31
C ASN A 48 -14.91 28.01 7.42
N GLY A 49 -13.95 28.93 7.64
CA GLY A 49 -14.09 30.03 8.60
C GLY A 49 -14.05 29.60 10.07
N VAL A 50 -13.75 28.33 10.35
CA VAL A 50 -13.62 27.82 11.72
C VAL A 50 -12.33 28.40 12.32
N ARG A 51 -12.44 29.00 13.51
CA ARG A 51 -11.29 29.59 14.24
C ARG A 51 -10.96 28.87 15.55
N LEU A 52 -11.98 28.25 16.14
CA LEU A 52 -11.89 27.50 17.40
C LEU A 52 -12.09 26.02 17.11
N ILE A 53 -11.32 25.16 17.78
CA ILE A 53 -11.40 23.72 17.54
C ILE A 53 -12.79 23.14 17.89
N ALA A 54 -13.44 23.71 18.90
CA ALA A 54 -14.76 23.27 19.36
C ALA A 54 -15.87 23.50 18.31
N ALA A 55 -15.62 24.35 17.32
CA ALA A 55 -16.53 24.61 16.21
C ALA A 55 -16.30 23.67 15.02
N ALA A 56 -15.40 22.69 15.12
CA ALA A 56 -15.25 21.64 14.12
C ALA A 56 -16.42 20.65 14.25
N THR A 57 -17.39 20.73 13.35
CA THR A 57 -18.59 19.89 13.38
C THR A 57 -18.38 18.58 12.62
N PRO A 58 -19.25 17.57 12.84
CA PRO A 58 -19.27 16.35 12.04
C PRO A 58 -19.43 16.63 10.54
N GLU A 59 -20.24 17.61 10.15
CA GLU A 59 -20.53 17.94 8.74
C GLU A 59 -19.28 18.47 8.02
N ILE A 60 -18.55 19.41 8.64
CA ILE A 60 -17.28 19.93 8.09
C ILE A 60 -16.24 18.80 8.01
N THR A 61 -16.26 17.89 8.98
CA THR A 61 -15.35 16.75 9.01
C THR A 61 -15.69 15.69 7.96
N GLU A 62 -16.98 15.49 7.67
CA GLU A 62 -17.46 14.65 6.58
C GLU A 62 -17.04 15.22 5.23
N GLU A 63 -17.24 16.53 5.03
CA GLU A 63 -16.84 17.25 3.82
C GLU A 63 -15.34 17.09 3.58
N PHE A 64 -14.50 17.22 4.61
CA PHE A 64 -13.07 16.93 4.49
C PHE A 64 -12.81 15.47 4.11
N THR A 65 -13.47 14.53 4.77
CA THR A 65 -13.20 13.10 4.67
C THR A 65 -13.57 12.55 3.30
N GLN A 66 -14.76 12.91 2.80
CA GLN A 66 -15.35 12.43 1.56
C GLN A 66 -15.16 13.40 0.38
N GLY A 67 -14.80 14.66 0.67
CA GLY A 67 -14.66 15.71 -0.34
C GLY A 67 -13.60 15.41 -1.39
N ALA A 68 -13.90 15.85 -2.62
CA ALA A 68 -13.07 15.60 -3.78
C ALA A 68 -11.61 16.00 -3.52
N ALA A 69 -10.70 15.10 -3.88
CA ALA A 69 -9.27 15.33 -3.79
C ALA A 69 -8.71 15.54 -5.19
N ARG A 70 -7.71 16.42 -5.30
CA ARG A 70 -6.95 16.54 -6.54
C ARG A 70 -6.20 15.24 -6.82
N SER A 71 -6.51 14.61 -7.94
CA SER A 71 -5.85 13.41 -8.47
C SER A 71 -5.18 13.75 -9.79
N GLY A 72 -3.95 14.28 -9.71
CA GLY A 72 -3.24 14.80 -10.89
C GLY A 72 -3.87 16.11 -11.40
N THR A 73 -4.40 16.10 -12.62
CA THR A 73 -5.06 17.25 -13.24
C THR A 73 -6.57 17.31 -13.00
N SER A 74 -7.18 16.25 -12.46
CA SER A 74 -8.63 16.19 -12.21
C SER A 74 -8.97 16.17 -10.72
N TRP A 75 -10.21 16.52 -10.42
CA TRP A 75 -10.83 16.33 -9.11
C TRP A 75 -11.65 15.04 -9.13
N ALA A 76 -11.46 14.20 -8.13
CA ALA A 76 -12.21 12.96 -8.01
C ALA A 76 -12.57 12.69 -6.56
N VAL A 77 -13.67 11.97 -6.35
CA VAL A 77 -14.03 11.44 -5.02
C VAL A 77 -12.87 10.56 -4.54
N PRO A 78 -12.34 10.80 -3.33
CA PRO A 78 -11.24 10.03 -2.78
C PRO A 78 -11.62 8.55 -2.64
N ALA A 79 -10.67 7.66 -2.93
CA ALA A 79 -10.83 6.23 -2.68
C ALA A 79 -11.09 5.95 -1.18
N GLY A 80 -11.82 4.89 -0.86
CA GLY A 80 -12.18 4.57 0.54
C GLY A 80 -10.98 4.43 1.49
N SER A 81 -9.81 3.98 1.01
CA SER A 81 -8.57 4.00 1.80
C SER A 81 -8.10 5.40 2.17
N THR A 82 -8.25 6.36 1.26
CA THR A 82 -7.94 7.78 1.50
C THR A 82 -8.92 8.38 2.49
N GLN A 83 -10.22 8.10 2.35
CA GLN A 83 -11.25 8.54 3.30
C GLN A 83 -10.95 8.00 4.71
N LYS A 84 -10.59 6.71 4.84
CA LYS A 84 -10.19 6.12 6.13
C LYS A 84 -8.94 6.78 6.72
N ASN A 85 -7.93 7.05 5.90
CA ASN A 85 -6.72 7.74 6.36
C ASN A 85 -7.04 9.16 6.84
N ARG A 86 -7.89 9.90 6.13
CA ARG A 86 -8.38 11.22 6.54
C ARG A 86 -9.11 11.14 7.88
N ARG A 87 -10.09 10.26 8.01
CA ARG A 87 -10.82 10.03 9.27
C ARG A 87 -9.89 9.66 10.43
N ALA A 88 -8.96 8.72 10.21
CA ALA A 88 -8.01 8.30 11.23
C ALA A 88 -7.06 9.43 11.66
N ALA A 89 -6.70 10.32 10.73
CA ALA A 89 -5.89 11.50 11.02
C ALA A 89 -6.64 12.52 11.87
N VAL A 90 -7.91 12.81 11.54
CA VAL A 90 -8.77 13.68 12.36
C VAL A 90 -8.96 13.09 13.75
N ARG A 91 -9.35 11.80 13.83
CA ARG A 91 -9.56 11.11 15.11
C ARG A 91 -8.33 11.19 16.02
N TYR A 92 -7.14 10.95 15.48
CA TYR A 92 -5.89 11.08 16.22
C TYR A 92 -5.67 12.50 16.76
N ALA A 93 -5.91 13.53 15.95
CA ALA A 93 -5.75 14.91 16.40
C ALA A 93 -6.65 15.22 17.60
N PHE A 94 -7.93 14.84 17.54
CA PHE A 94 -8.86 15.04 18.66
C PHE A 94 -8.56 14.16 19.87
N GLU A 95 -8.02 12.96 19.66
CA GLU A 95 -7.53 12.09 20.74
C GLU A 95 -6.34 12.72 21.48
N VAL A 96 -5.37 13.27 20.76
CA VAL A 96 -4.25 14.01 21.35
C VAL A 96 -4.74 15.21 22.17
N LEU A 97 -5.66 16.01 21.63
CA LEU A 97 -6.20 17.17 22.34
C LEU A 97 -6.92 16.78 23.64
N ARG A 98 -7.68 15.68 23.63
CA ARG A 98 -8.26 15.12 24.86
C ARG A 98 -7.20 14.62 25.82
N GLY A 99 -6.16 13.95 25.31
CA GLY A 99 -5.06 13.43 26.11
C GLY A 99 -4.30 14.51 26.89
N VAL A 100 -4.26 15.75 26.36
CA VAL A 100 -3.64 16.90 27.05
C VAL A 100 -4.65 17.74 27.86
N GLY A 101 -5.90 17.29 27.98
CA GLY A 101 -6.89 17.87 28.89
C GLY A 101 -7.95 18.78 28.25
N PHE A 102 -8.00 18.94 26.93
CA PHE A 102 -9.07 19.72 26.29
C PHE A 102 -10.36 18.93 26.13
N LEU A 103 -11.48 19.55 26.50
CA LEU A 103 -12.83 19.00 26.34
C LEU A 103 -13.33 19.20 24.91
N VAL A 104 -12.85 18.36 23.98
CA VAL A 104 -13.26 18.36 22.57
C VAL A 104 -13.96 17.06 22.17
N GLY A 105 -15.14 17.19 21.54
CA GLY A 105 -15.86 16.06 20.95
C GLY A 105 -15.09 15.47 19.78
N ASP A 106 -15.21 14.16 19.53
CA ASP A 106 -14.67 13.54 18.32
C ASP A 106 -15.67 13.73 17.17
N PRO A 107 -15.38 14.59 16.16
CA PRO A 107 -16.31 14.87 15.08
C PRO A 107 -16.40 13.72 14.07
N THR A 108 -15.69 12.61 14.30
CA THR A 108 -15.66 11.43 13.43
C THR A 108 -16.48 10.24 13.93
N LEU A 109 -17.15 10.37 15.08
CA LEU A 109 -17.86 9.26 15.74
C LEU A 109 -18.89 8.61 14.81
N ASP A 110 -19.76 9.43 14.22
CA ASP A 110 -20.89 8.98 13.41
C ASP A 110 -20.61 8.99 11.90
N LEU A 111 -19.37 9.25 11.48
CA LEU A 111 -19.02 9.29 10.07
C LEU A 111 -19.00 7.90 9.46
N ASP A 112 -19.95 7.63 8.57
CA ASP A 112 -19.90 6.49 7.67
C ASP A 112 -18.87 6.75 6.57
N VAL A 113 -17.69 6.16 6.73
CA VAL A 113 -16.68 6.16 5.68
C VAL A 113 -16.91 4.90 4.88
N ALA A 114 -17.46 5.07 3.67
CA ALA A 114 -17.78 4.03 2.71
C ALA A 114 -16.89 2.82 2.94
N GLY A 115 -17.50 1.79 3.54
CA GLY A 115 -16.81 0.59 3.97
C GLY A 115 -15.96 0.08 2.83
N ALA A 116 -14.64 0.15 2.99
CA ALA A 116 -13.74 -0.40 1.99
C ALA A 116 -14.07 -1.88 1.87
N LEU A 117 -14.82 -2.26 0.84
CA LEU A 117 -14.59 -3.52 0.18
C LEU A 117 -13.12 -3.43 -0.23
N ALA A 118 -12.25 -4.04 0.58
CA ALA A 118 -10.83 -4.17 0.29
C ALA A 118 -10.74 -4.52 -1.18
N ARG A 119 -10.16 -3.62 -1.99
CA ARG A 119 -10.16 -3.72 -3.45
C ARG A 119 -9.76 -5.15 -3.81
N ARG A 120 -10.74 -5.98 -4.18
CA ARG A 120 -10.47 -7.38 -4.45
C ARG A 120 -9.53 -7.38 -5.65
N ALA A 121 -8.37 -8.00 -5.48
CA ALA A 121 -7.42 -8.16 -6.56
C ALA A 121 -8.13 -8.81 -7.74
N LYS A 122 -8.02 -8.18 -8.91
CA LYS A 122 -8.81 -8.59 -10.08
C LYS A 122 -8.46 -10.02 -10.46
N PRO A 123 -9.40 -10.82 -10.97
CA PRO A 123 -9.06 -12.08 -11.61
C PRO A 123 -8.26 -11.80 -12.88
N LEU A 124 -6.93 -11.83 -12.76
CA LEU A 124 -6.07 -11.90 -13.93
C LEU A 124 -6.11 -13.32 -14.49
N THR A 125 -6.15 -13.44 -15.81
CA THR A 125 -6.04 -14.72 -16.51
C THR A 125 -4.59 -14.95 -16.93
N ASP A 126 -4.22 -16.20 -17.19
CA ASP A 126 -2.89 -16.52 -17.73
C ASP A 126 -2.59 -15.80 -19.05
N THR A 127 -3.61 -15.54 -19.86
CA THR A 127 -3.45 -14.78 -21.10
C THR A 127 -3.01 -13.34 -20.83
N ILE A 128 -3.51 -12.72 -19.76
CA ILE A 128 -3.05 -11.39 -19.34
C ILE A 128 -1.59 -11.45 -18.87
N ILE A 129 -1.23 -12.45 -18.06
CA ILE A 129 0.16 -12.63 -17.60
C ILE A 129 1.11 -12.87 -18.78
N ARG A 130 0.77 -13.75 -19.72
CA ARG A 130 1.57 -13.98 -20.94
C ARG A 130 1.75 -12.71 -21.78
N ARG A 131 0.70 -11.88 -21.90
CA ARG A 131 0.80 -10.57 -22.58
C ARG A 131 1.75 -9.61 -21.86
N LEU A 132 1.72 -9.58 -20.52
CA LEU A 132 2.67 -8.80 -19.74
C LEU A 132 4.10 -9.32 -19.90
N GLN A 133 4.30 -10.64 -19.85
CA GLN A 133 5.60 -11.29 -20.06
C GLN A 133 6.17 -11.00 -21.45
N ALA A 134 5.35 -11.06 -22.50
CA ALA A 134 5.77 -10.75 -23.88
C ALA A 134 6.13 -9.27 -24.07
N ALA A 135 5.48 -8.36 -23.34
CA ALA A 135 5.71 -6.92 -23.41
C ALA A 135 6.82 -6.40 -22.48
N ALA A 136 7.33 -7.23 -21.57
CA ALA A 136 8.31 -6.83 -20.56
C ALA A 136 9.76 -6.72 -21.09
N PRO A 137 10.26 -7.63 -21.94
CA PRO A 137 11.50 -7.42 -22.68
C PRO A 137 11.30 -6.27 -23.66
N HIS A 138 12.09 -5.21 -23.53
CA HIS A 138 12.02 -4.08 -24.45
C HIS A 138 13.37 -3.82 -25.16
N GLU A 139 14.44 -4.51 -24.74
CA GLU A 139 15.81 -4.40 -25.28
C GLU A 139 16.56 -5.74 -25.10
N LEU A 140 17.77 -5.84 -25.66
CA LEU A 140 18.64 -7.04 -25.64
C LEU A 140 19.10 -7.48 -24.24
N VAL A 141 18.86 -6.66 -23.21
CA VAL A 141 19.05 -7.00 -21.79
C VAL A 141 17.70 -6.97 -21.10
N ALA A 142 17.48 -7.95 -20.21
CA ALA A 142 16.23 -8.04 -19.48
C ALA A 142 15.97 -6.76 -18.66
N SER A 143 14.81 -6.14 -18.94
CA SER A 143 14.52 -4.78 -18.50
C SER A 143 14.03 -4.73 -17.05
N ARG A 144 14.12 -3.56 -16.41
CA ARG A 144 13.49 -3.27 -15.10
C ARG A 144 12.03 -3.74 -15.02
N ARG A 145 11.27 -3.68 -16.12
CA ARG A 145 9.87 -4.14 -16.18
C ARG A 145 9.79 -5.66 -16.00
N ALA A 146 10.74 -6.39 -16.60
CA ALA A 146 10.81 -7.84 -16.49
C ALA A 146 11.15 -8.28 -15.05
N VAL A 147 12.10 -7.63 -14.38
CA VAL A 147 12.42 -7.88 -12.97
C VAL A 147 11.20 -7.66 -12.08
N VAL A 148 10.54 -6.50 -12.22
CA VAL A 148 9.36 -6.15 -11.42
C VAL A 148 8.24 -7.18 -11.62
N LEU A 149 8.01 -7.62 -12.86
CA LEU A 149 7.00 -8.65 -13.16
C LEU A 149 7.40 -10.00 -12.56
N ALA A 150 8.64 -10.44 -12.74
CA ALA A 150 9.13 -11.72 -12.23
C ALA A 150 9.03 -11.81 -10.70
N LEU A 151 9.40 -10.74 -10.00
CA LEU A 151 9.27 -10.67 -8.55
C LEU A 151 7.82 -10.58 -8.07
N ALA A 152 6.95 -9.87 -8.80
CA ALA A 152 5.51 -9.87 -8.51
C ALA A 152 4.89 -11.26 -8.70
N GLU A 153 5.28 -12.00 -9.74
CA GLU A 153 4.90 -13.41 -9.94
C GLU A 153 5.43 -14.32 -8.83
N ALA A 154 6.57 -14.01 -8.24
CA ALA A 154 7.11 -14.69 -7.07
C ALA A 154 6.40 -14.31 -5.76
N GLY A 155 5.40 -13.42 -5.80
CA GLY A 155 4.62 -13.03 -4.62
C GLY A 155 5.16 -11.80 -3.89
N ALA A 156 6.19 -11.12 -4.40
CA ALA A 156 6.80 -9.96 -3.77
C ALA A 156 5.88 -8.73 -3.82
N THR A 157 5.87 -7.96 -2.74
CA THR A 157 5.17 -6.67 -2.63
C THR A 157 5.95 -5.55 -3.30
N ASN A 158 5.31 -4.38 -3.51
CA ASN A 158 6.00 -3.18 -4.01
C ASN A 158 7.27 -2.84 -3.20
N THR A 159 7.20 -2.94 -1.87
CA THR A 159 8.34 -2.60 -0.98
C THR A 159 9.39 -3.70 -0.93
N GLU A 160 9.00 -4.96 -1.05
CA GLU A 160 9.96 -6.06 -1.13
C GLU A 160 10.76 -5.97 -2.43
N ILE A 161 10.10 -5.72 -3.57
CA ILE A 161 10.73 -5.59 -4.89
C ILE A 161 11.88 -4.59 -4.90
N THR A 162 11.79 -3.51 -4.13
CA THR A 162 12.83 -2.46 -4.09
C THR A 162 14.06 -2.86 -3.27
N ARG A 163 13.97 -3.97 -2.53
CA ARG A 163 14.99 -4.44 -1.59
C ARG A 163 15.65 -5.75 -2.03
N VAL A 164 15.04 -6.49 -2.95
CA VAL A 164 15.57 -7.77 -3.43
C VAL A 164 16.85 -7.54 -4.24
N ALA A 165 17.92 -8.22 -3.85
CA ALA A 165 19.25 -8.20 -4.46
C ALA A 165 19.57 -9.51 -5.18
N ALA A 166 20.62 -9.53 -6.01
CA ALA A 166 21.03 -10.74 -6.72
C ALA A 166 21.41 -11.91 -5.78
N ALA A 167 21.83 -11.61 -4.55
CA ALA A 167 22.14 -12.57 -3.50
C ALA A 167 20.90 -13.28 -2.93
N ASP A 168 19.71 -12.70 -3.08
CA ASP A 168 18.46 -13.29 -2.59
C ASP A 168 17.95 -14.42 -3.49
N PHE A 169 18.58 -14.65 -4.65
CA PHE A 169 18.21 -15.71 -5.59
C PHE A 169 19.09 -16.94 -5.45
N ASP A 170 18.42 -18.08 -5.32
CA ASP A 170 19.01 -19.38 -5.59
C ASP A 170 18.49 -19.84 -6.95
N LEU A 171 19.30 -19.63 -7.98
CA LEU A 171 18.97 -20.01 -9.36
C LEU A 171 18.93 -21.53 -9.55
N ALA A 172 19.70 -22.30 -8.77
CA ALA A 172 19.70 -23.75 -8.86
C ALA A 172 18.40 -24.33 -8.29
N ALA A 173 17.93 -23.80 -7.15
CA ALA A 173 16.65 -24.17 -6.57
C ALA A 173 15.45 -23.47 -7.23
N GLY A 174 15.69 -22.45 -8.06
CA GLY A 174 14.67 -21.63 -8.70
C GLY A 174 13.82 -20.85 -7.68
N THR A 175 14.46 -20.31 -6.64
CA THR A 175 13.80 -19.61 -5.54
C THR A 175 14.33 -18.20 -5.32
N VAL A 176 13.49 -17.37 -4.71
CA VAL A 176 13.86 -16.03 -4.23
C VAL A 176 13.49 -15.88 -2.76
N SER A 177 14.41 -15.34 -1.98
CA SER A 177 14.19 -14.90 -0.60
C SER A 177 13.58 -13.50 -0.60
N LEU A 178 12.38 -13.38 -0.06
CA LEU A 178 11.65 -12.12 0.06
C LEU A 178 11.81 -11.60 1.49
N PRO A 179 12.29 -10.36 1.69
CA PRO A 179 12.71 -9.87 2.99
C PRO A 179 11.54 -9.52 3.94
N GLY A 180 10.29 -9.58 3.48
CA GLY A 180 9.13 -9.17 4.27
C GLY A 180 9.09 -7.66 4.57
N GLY A 181 8.27 -7.33 5.55
CA GLY A 181 8.11 -6.00 6.12
C GLY A 181 7.31 -6.07 7.41
N THR A 182 6.86 -4.93 7.92
CA THR A 182 6.15 -4.86 9.21
C THR A 182 4.93 -5.79 9.31
N ARG A 183 4.17 -5.91 8.22
CA ARG A 183 2.90 -6.65 8.16
C ARG A 183 2.99 -7.93 7.34
N ILE A 184 4.17 -8.24 6.81
CA ILE A 184 4.38 -9.34 5.86
C ILE A 184 5.63 -10.09 6.29
N ASP A 185 5.48 -11.37 6.57
CA ASP A 185 6.58 -12.19 7.03
C ASP A 185 7.60 -12.46 5.91
N PRO A 186 8.91 -12.48 6.23
CA PRO A 186 9.94 -12.94 5.31
C PRO A 186 9.66 -14.38 4.87
N ARG A 187 9.96 -14.71 3.62
CA ARG A 187 9.66 -16.02 3.03
C ARG A 187 10.51 -16.32 1.82
N THR A 188 10.66 -17.59 1.50
CA THR A 188 11.29 -18.03 0.25
C THR A 188 10.22 -18.59 -0.67
N ASN A 189 10.12 -18.02 -1.87
CA ASN A 189 9.12 -18.41 -2.85
C ASN A 189 9.77 -18.98 -4.12
N LYS A 190 9.07 -19.91 -4.77
CA LYS A 190 9.48 -20.45 -6.07
C LYS A 190 9.22 -19.45 -7.18
N LEU A 191 10.22 -19.23 -8.03
CA LEU A 191 10.11 -18.45 -9.25
C LEU A 191 9.36 -19.24 -10.33
N THR A 192 8.62 -18.55 -11.19
CA THR A 192 8.09 -19.14 -12.42
C THR A 192 9.25 -19.46 -13.38
N LYS A 193 9.05 -20.38 -14.33
CA LYS A 193 10.09 -20.69 -15.34
C LYS A 193 10.55 -19.43 -16.08
N TRP A 194 9.59 -18.57 -16.44
CA TRP A 194 9.88 -17.27 -17.07
C TRP A 194 10.66 -16.34 -16.13
N GLY A 195 10.26 -16.23 -14.86
CA GLY A 195 10.98 -15.43 -13.88
C GLY A 195 12.42 -15.91 -13.62
N GLN A 196 12.64 -17.23 -13.60
CA GLN A 196 13.98 -17.81 -13.49
C GLN A 196 14.86 -17.42 -14.67
N GLN A 197 14.33 -17.48 -15.89
CA GLN A 197 15.06 -17.05 -17.08
C GLN A 197 15.44 -15.56 -16.99
N VAL A 198 14.46 -14.68 -16.76
CA VAL A 198 14.68 -13.23 -16.66
C VAL A 198 15.71 -12.88 -15.59
N LEU A 199 15.60 -13.48 -14.41
CA LEU A 199 16.48 -13.17 -13.29
C LEU A 199 17.86 -13.82 -13.47
N GLY A 200 17.93 -15.01 -14.08
CA GLY A 200 19.18 -15.65 -14.47
C GLY A 200 19.96 -14.78 -15.45
N ASP A 201 19.31 -14.30 -16.51
CA ASP A 201 19.93 -13.44 -17.52
C ASP A 201 20.48 -12.14 -16.91
N ILE A 202 19.76 -11.54 -15.94
CA ILE A 202 20.18 -10.29 -15.29
C ILE A 202 21.30 -10.49 -14.28
N THR A 203 21.29 -11.63 -13.59
CA THR A 203 22.25 -11.89 -12.50
C THR A 203 23.51 -12.60 -12.97
N ALA A 204 23.53 -13.11 -14.22
CA ALA A 204 24.68 -13.81 -14.80
C ALA A 204 25.98 -12.98 -14.72
N ASP A 205 25.89 -11.67 -14.99
CA ASP A 205 27.04 -10.76 -15.02
C ASP A 205 27.11 -9.83 -13.80
N CYS A 206 26.33 -10.10 -12.74
CA CYS A 206 26.33 -9.26 -11.53
C CYS A 206 27.63 -9.45 -10.73
N ALA A 207 28.58 -8.53 -10.91
CA ALA A 207 29.84 -8.51 -10.17
C ALA A 207 29.65 -8.35 -8.65
N ASP A 208 28.71 -7.50 -8.23
CA ASP A 208 28.30 -7.36 -6.82
C ASP A 208 26.87 -7.87 -6.66
N ARG A 209 26.72 -8.99 -5.94
CA ARG A 209 25.42 -9.62 -5.72
C ARG A 209 24.62 -8.99 -4.58
N SER A 210 25.21 -8.10 -3.79
CA SER A 210 24.54 -7.43 -2.68
C SER A 210 23.66 -6.26 -3.11
N VAL A 211 23.83 -5.79 -4.35
CA VAL A 211 23.09 -4.65 -4.88
C VAL A 211 21.66 -5.06 -5.27
N ALA A 212 20.69 -4.24 -4.87
CA ALA A 212 19.29 -4.42 -5.24
C ALA A 212 19.12 -4.40 -6.77
N LEU A 213 18.42 -5.41 -7.32
CA LEU A 213 18.25 -5.55 -8.78
C LEU A 213 17.44 -4.41 -9.40
N VAL A 214 16.57 -3.79 -8.59
CA VAL A 214 15.77 -2.65 -9.00
C VAL A 214 16.34 -1.42 -8.31
N LEU A 215 17.42 -0.86 -8.87
CA LEU A 215 17.99 0.41 -8.42
C LEU A 215 16.95 1.53 -8.55
N ILE A 216 16.37 1.94 -7.42
CA ILE A 216 15.41 3.04 -7.37
C ILE A 216 15.82 3.98 -6.24
N SER A 217 15.80 5.28 -6.53
CA SER A 217 16.02 6.31 -5.51
C SER A 217 15.02 6.19 -4.35
N ALA A 218 15.54 6.21 -3.11
CA ALA A 218 14.81 5.84 -1.90
C ALA A 218 13.52 6.64 -1.63
N LYS A 219 13.40 7.88 -2.14
CA LYS A 219 12.26 8.77 -1.83
C LYS A 219 10.91 8.30 -2.39
N SER A 220 10.86 7.37 -3.35
CA SER A 220 9.59 6.92 -3.96
C SER A 220 9.59 5.47 -4.48
N ALA A 221 10.43 4.60 -3.91
CA ALA A 221 10.74 3.30 -4.49
C ALA A 221 9.51 2.43 -4.80
N ALA A 222 8.57 2.29 -3.86
CA ALA A 222 7.32 1.55 -4.07
C ALA A 222 6.40 2.17 -5.15
N SER A 223 6.37 3.51 -5.25
CA SER A 223 5.63 4.22 -6.29
C SER A 223 6.23 3.99 -7.67
N THR A 224 7.56 3.91 -7.77
CA THR A 224 8.27 3.59 -9.02
C THR A 224 7.98 2.16 -9.48
N VAL A 225 7.90 1.19 -8.58
CA VAL A 225 7.47 -0.18 -8.90
C VAL A 225 6.04 -0.17 -9.46
N SER A 226 5.11 0.51 -8.76
CA SER A 226 3.72 0.65 -9.21
C SER A 226 3.61 1.34 -10.57
N ASN A 227 4.41 2.37 -10.81
CA ASN A 227 4.46 3.06 -12.09
C ASN A 227 5.04 2.18 -13.20
N THR A 228 6.11 1.45 -12.93
CA THR A 228 6.75 0.53 -13.87
C THR A 228 5.77 -0.53 -14.37
N LEU A 229 5.08 -1.20 -13.46
CA LEU A 229 4.10 -2.25 -13.78
C LEU A 229 2.91 -1.71 -14.57
N GLY A 230 2.54 -0.49 -14.24
CA GLY A 230 1.42 0.11 -14.88
C GLY A 230 1.76 0.84 -16.19
N ASP A 231 3.03 1.12 -16.46
CA ASP A 231 3.52 1.46 -17.80
C ASP A 231 3.66 0.21 -18.66
N LEU A 232 4.11 -0.91 -18.07
CA LEU A 232 4.06 -2.22 -18.72
C LEU A 232 2.62 -2.58 -19.14
N SER A 233 1.63 -2.31 -18.29
CA SER A 233 0.21 -2.48 -18.66
C SER A 233 -0.18 -1.67 -19.91
N LYS A 234 0.37 -0.46 -20.09
CA LYS A 234 0.11 0.37 -21.28
C LYS A 234 0.75 -0.23 -22.52
N VAL A 235 2.03 -0.62 -22.42
CA VAL A 235 2.78 -1.27 -23.51
C VAL A 235 2.08 -2.56 -23.97
N ALA A 236 1.61 -3.36 -23.01
CA ALA A 236 0.87 -4.58 -23.28
C ALA A 236 -0.59 -4.35 -23.76
N ALA A 237 -1.03 -3.09 -23.89
CA ALA A 237 -2.40 -2.69 -24.23
C ALA A 237 -3.46 -3.36 -23.33
N ILE A 238 -3.21 -3.42 -22.02
CA ILE A 238 -4.12 -3.98 -21.01
C ILE A 238 -4.85 -2.86 -20.28
N ARG A 239 -6.17 -2.93 -20.28
CA ARG A 239 -7.06 -2.04 -19.51
C ARG A 239 -8.07 -2.88 -18.73
N PRO A 240 -8.34 -2.52 -17.47
CA PRO A 240 -7.69 -1.50 -16.64
C PRO A 240 -6.24 -1.88 -16.22
N ARG A 241 -5.45 -0.90 -15.71
CA ARG A 241 -4.05 -1.09 -15.28
C ARG A 241 -3.92 -2.25 -14.27
N VAL A 242 -2.90 -3.08 -14.47
CA VAL A 242 -2.55 -4.19 -13.57
C VAL A 242 -1.60 -3.70 -12.47
N THR A 243 -1.80 -4.18 -11.24
CA THR A 243 -0.94 -3.87 -10.09
C THR A 243 -0.16 -5.09 -9.62
N VAL A 244 0.83 -4.88 -8.75
CA VAL A 244 1.56 -5.98 -8.09
C VAL A 244 0.59 -6.92 -7.35
N ASP A 245 -0.38 -6.38 -6.61
CA ASP A 245 -1.32 -7.20 -5.84
C ASP A 245 -2.26 -8.03 -6.73
N ASP A 246 -2.58 -7.55 -7.94
CA ASP A 246 -3.36 -8.32 -8.91
C ASP A 246 -2.58 -9.57 -9.38
N ILE A 247 -1.27 -9.43 -9.61
CA ILE A 247 -0.38 -10.54 -10.03
C ILE A 247 -0.13 -11.50 -8.87
N ARG A 248 0.14 -10.98 -7.67
CA ARG A 248 0.30 -11.79 -6.46
C ARG A 248 -0.95 -12.63 -6.19
N ALA A 249 -2.14 -12.04 -6.34
CA ALA A 249 -3.40 -12.74 -6.17
C ALA A 249 -3.62 -13.82 -7.24
N TRP A 250 -3.29 -13.54 -8.50
CA TRP A 250 -3.30 -14.56 -9.56
C TRP A 250 -2.40 -15.75 -9.21
N ARG A 251 -1.17 -15.49 -8.76
CA ARG A 251 -0.25 -16.56 -8.38
C ARG A 251 -0.74 -17.34 -7.16
N ALA A 252 -1.24 -16.64 -6.14
CA ALA A 252 -1.82 -17.24 -4.96
C ALA A 252 -3.01 -18.16 -5.29
N ARG A 253 -3.87 -17.76 -6.24
CA ARG A 253 -4.99 -18.60 -6.72
C ARG A 253 -4.48 -19.86 -7.40
N ARG A 254 -3.48 -19.74 -8.27
CA ARG A 254 -2.84 -20.90 -8.92
C ARG A 254 -2.22 -21.86 -7.91
N LEU A 255 -1.57 -21.34 -6.87
CA LEU A 255 -1.05 -22.16 -5.78
C LEU A 255 -2.18 -22.89 -5.06
N PHE A 256 -3.24 -22.18 -4.68
CA PHE A 256 -4.40 -22.76 -4.01
C PHE A 256 -5.12 -23.82 -4.88
N GLU A 257 -5.26 -23.57 -6.18
CA GLU A 257 -5.85 -24.52 -7.12
C GLU A 257 -5.13 -25.87 -7.08
N HIS A 258 -3.82 -25.86 -6.86
CA HIS A 258 -2.97 -27.05 -6.83
C HIS A 258 -2.85 -27.66 -5.42
N SER A 259 -2.58 -26.85 -4.39
CA SER A 259 -2.35 -27.34 -3.02
C SER A 259 -3.62 -27.59 -2.23
N LYS A 260 -4.73 -26.93 -2.59
CA LYS A 260 -6.00 -26.86 -1.83
C LYS A 260 -5.83 -26.38 -0.37
N SER A 261 -4.71 -25.73 -0.07
CA SER A 261 -4.31 -25.32 1.29
C SER A 261 -4.26 -23.79 1.41
N ILE A 262 -5.01 -23.23 2.36
CA ILE A 262 -5.01 -21.78 2.63
C ILE A 262 -3.74 -21.38 3.40
N GLU A 263 -3.18 -22.29 4.18
CA GLU A 263 -1.92 -22.13 4.88
C GLU A 263 -0.77 -21.93 3.88
N ASP A 264 -0.76 -22.68 2.78
CA ASP A 264 0.26 -22.50 1.73
C ASP A 264 0.12 -21.16 1.03
N VAL A 265 -1.12 -20.70 0.81
CA VAL A 265 -1.39 -19.34 0.30
C VAL A 265 -0.90 -18.29 1.29
N ALA A 266 -1.17 -18.46 2.58
CA ALA A 266 -0.77 -17.52 3.62
C ALA A 266 0.75 -17.42 3.71
N ARG A 267 1.46 -18.56 3.68
CA ARG A 267 2.93 -18.63 3.61
C ARG A 267 3.45 -17.96 2.34
N PHE A 268 2.88 -18.26 1.17
CA PHE A 268 3.28 -17.65 -0.09
C PHE A 268 3.10 -16.12 -0.14
N LEU A 269 2.05 -15.60 0.50
CA LEU A 269 1.78 -14.16 0.59
C LEU A 269 2.55 -13.48 1.74
N GLY A 270 3.06 -14.25 2.70
CA GLY A 270 3.66 -13.78 3.94
C GLY A 270 2.64 -13.17 4.91
N THR A 271 1.37 -13.58 4.85
CA THR A 271 0.33 -13.05 5.75
C THR A 271 0.11 -13.97 6.95
N ARG A 272 -0.08 -13.36 8.12
CA ARG A 272 -0.39 -14.04 9.39
C ARG A 272 -1.88 -14.37 9.55
N SER A 273 -2.73 -13.90 8.63
CA SER A 273 -4.18 -14.08 8.69
C SER A 273 -4.65 -15.02 7.57
N LEU A 274 -5.23 -16.16 7.97
CA LEU A 274 -5.84 -17.10 7.03
C LEU A 274 -7.08 -16.50 6.35
N ASP A 275 -7.82 -15.60 7.01
CA ASP A 275 -8.96 -14.92 6.41
C ASP A 275 -8.52 -13.94 5.30
N ILE A 276 -7.40 -13.24 5.48
CA ILE A 276 -6.81 -12.42 4.41
C ILE A 276 -6.38 -13.31 3.23
N ALA A 277 -5.69 -14.42 3.51
CA ALA A 277 -5.27 -15.37 2.48
C ALA A 277 -6.47 -15.94 1.70
N ALA A 278 -7.51 -16.40 2.40
CA ALA A 278 -8.75 -16.90 1.82
C ALA A 278 -9.45 -15.83 0.97
N GLY A 279 -9.53 -14.59 1.47
CA GLY A 279 -10.10 -13.46 0.75
C GLY A 279 -9.37 -13.14 -0.56
N VAL A 280 -8.04 -13.27 -0.60
CA VAL A 280 -7.24 -13.05 -1.83
C VAL A 280 -7.60 -14.08 -2.91
N VAL A 281 -7.71 -15.35 -2.53
CA VAL A 281 -8.03 -16.43 -3.47
C VAL A 281 -9.54 -16.59 -3.74
N GLY A 282 -10.38 -15.84 -3.04
CA GLY A 282 -11.83 -15.92 -3.17
C GLY A 282 -12.43 -17.17 -2.53
N TYR A 283 -11.73 -17.77 -1.57
CA TYR A 283 -12.21 -18.94 -0.83
C TYR A 283 -13.10 -18.47 0.32
N HIS A 284 -14.35 -18.92 0.30
CA HIS A 284 -15.33 -18.63 1.33
C HIS A 284 -15.65 -19.92 2.10
N TRP A 285 -14.88 -20.16 3.17
CA TRP A 285 -15.05 -21.34 4.03
C TRP A 285 -16.31 -21.26 4.91
N ARG A 286 -16.79 -20.05 5.17
CA ARG A 286 -18.10 -19.80 5.79
C ARG A 286 -19.14 -19.59 4.70
N THR A 287 -19.56 -20.67 4.05
CA THR A 287 -20.77 -20.64 3.22
C THR A 287 -21.68 -21.78 3.67
N SER A 288 -22.71 -21.39 4.46
CA SER A 288 -23.98 -22.05 4.82
C SER A 288 -24.27 -21.96 6.33
N ALA A 289 -25.07 -20.96 6.70
CA ALA A 289 -26.27 -21.18 7.52
C ALA A 289 -27.46 -21.13 6.55
#